data_AF-A0A9D9H243-F1
#
_entry.id   AF-A0A9D9H243-F1
#
_cell.length_a   1.000
_cell.length_b   1.000
_cell.length_c   1.000
_cell.angle_alpha   90.00
_cell.angle_beta   90.00
_cell.angle_gamma   90.00
#
_symmetry.space_group_name_H-M   'P 1'
#
loop_
_entity.id
_entity.type
_entity.pdbx_description
1 polymer ?
#
loop_
_entity_poly.entity_id
_entity_poly.type
_entity_poly.pdbx_seq_one_letter_code
_entity_poly.pdbx_strand_id
1 'polypeptide(L)'
;MPYYIKRKLKKKEKPLPLFDKEGVKIKKKPDLKARLDKEFSLYIRLRDSKPYGFKYFKCPTCGRVLPFEKADCSHYFSRRSNATRFDEDNCMAECSYDNRFNAEHLHKLREALIHRIGEQRFQLLEWKHNQTKKWTDFELQELIKHYKALNKQMMTEK
;
A
#
# COMPACT_ATOMS: atom_id res chain seq x y z
N MET A 1 -5.08 53.02 4.69
CA MET A 1 -4.50 51.71 5.06
C MET A 1 -3.17 51.54 4.33
N PRO A 2 -2.02 51.50 5.02
CA PRO A 2 -0.71 51.41 4.37
C PRO A 2 -0.51 50.01 3.75
N TYR A 3 -0.20 49.98 2.45
CA TYR A 3 0.06 48.77 1.70
C TYR A 3 1.43 48.16 2.10
N TYR A 4 1.41 46.95 2.66
CA TYR A 4 2.63 46.19 2.96
C TYR A 4 3.23 45.60 1.67
N ILE A 5 4.39 46.10 1.25
CA ILE A 5 5.20 45.50 0.17
C ILE A 5 5.97 44.30 0.76
N LYS A 6 5.58 43.07 0.39
CA LYS A 6 6.31 41.85 0.77
C LYS A 6 7.65 41.77 0.04
N ARG A 7 8.77 41.92 0.76
CA ARG A 7 10.13 41.68 0.25
C ARG A 7 10.31 40.19 -0.06
N LYS A 8 10.52 39.82 -1.33
CA LYS A 8 10.83 38.43 -1.72
C LYS A 8 12.21 38.03 -1.18
N LEU A 9 12.26 37.14 -0.19
CA LEU A 9 13.50 36.50 0.26
C LEU A 9 14.13 35.72 -0.91
N LYS A 10 15.37 36.06 -1.29
CA LYS A 10 16.14 35.25 -2.25
C LYS A 10 16.29 33.83 -1.69
N LYS A 11 15.75 32.83 -2.39
CA LYS A 11 15.97 31.41 -2.08
C LYS A 11 17.48 31.17 -2.09
N LYS A 12 18.05 30.80 -0.94
CA LYS A 12 19.43 30.29 -0.88
C LYS A 12 19.48 29.02 -1.72
N GLU A 13 20.35 29.00 -2.74
CA GLU A 13 20.60 27.80 -3.52
C GLU A 13 21.20 26.74 -2.61
N LYS A 14 20.51 25.60 -2.50
CA LYS A 14 21.03 24.48 -1.71
C LYS A 14 22.24 23.90 -2.45
N PRO A 15 23.38 23.69 -1.77
CA PRO A 15 24.54 23.09 -2.41
C PRO A 15 24.17 21.73 -2.99
N LEU A 16 24.57 21.50 -4.24
CA LEU A 16 24.43 20.20 -4.89
C LEU A 16 25.13 19.11 -4.06
N PRO A 17 24.55 17.89 -3.96
CA PRO A 17 25.17 16.75 -3.30
C PRO A 17 26.60 16.50 -3.79
N LEU A 18 27.50 16.08 -2.90
CA LEU A 18 28.93 15.88 -3.19
C LEU A 18 29.15 14.99 -4.43
N PHE A 19 28.35 13.93 -4.58
CA PHE A 19 28.43 12.99 -5.70
C PHE A 19 27.87 13.54 -7.03
N ASP A 20 26.96 14.52 -6.97
CA ASP A 20 26.46 15.21 -8.17
C ASP A 20 27.49 16.21 -8.72
N LYS A 21 28.36 16.74 -7.85
CA LYS A 21 29.48 17.61 -8.25
C LYS A 21 30.59 16.84 -8.97
N GLU A 22 30.81 15.58 -8.59
CA GLU A 22 31.89 14.74 -9.14
C GLU A 22 31.44 13.87 -10.33
N GLY A 23 30.19 13.97 -10.77
CA GLY A 23 29.68 13.22 -11.93
C GLY A 23 29.58 11.70 -11.71
N VAL A 24 29.67 11.23 -10.46
CA VAL A 24 29.66 9.81 -10.12
C VAL A 24 28.22 9.29 -10.12
N LYS A 25 27.84 8.52 -11.16
CA LYS A 25 26.53 7.85 -11.23
C LYS A 25 26.48 6.64 -10.28
N ILE A 26 25.97 6.84 -9.07
CA ILE A 26 25.71 5.75 -8.11
C ILE A 26 24.49 4.93 -8.57
N LYS A 27 24.71 3.65 -8.92
CA LYS A 27 23.60 2.70 -9.12
C LYS A 27 22.88 2.49 -7.79
N LYS A 28 21.68 3.05 -7.64
CA LYS A 28 20.85 2.84 -6.43
C LYS A 28 20.55 1.35 -6.29
N LYS A 29 20.76 0.81 -5.08
CA LYS A 29 20.30 -0.54 -4.75
C LYS A 29 18.79 -0.64 -5.00
N PRO A 30 18.29 -1.72 -5.60
CA PRO A 30 16.87 -1.89 -5.83
C PRO A 30 16.13 -1.92 -4.49
N ASP A 31 15.10 -1.08 -4.33
CA ASP A 31 14.26 -1.08 -3.14
C ASP A 31 13.37 -2.32 -3.14
N LEU A 32 13.78 -3.34 -2.39
CA LEU A 32 13.06 -4.60 -2.25
C LEU A 32 11.66 -4.40 -1.66
N LYS A 33 11.48 -3.45 -0.74
CA LYS A 33 10.17 -3.16 -0.15
C LYS A 33 9.23 -2.60 -1.21
N ALA A 34 9.70 -1.63 -2.00
CA ALA A 34 8.89 -1.06 -3.08
C ALA A 34 8.53 -2.08 -4.16
N ARG A 35 9.40 -3.07 -4.43
CA ARG A 35 9.08 -4.19 -5.32
C ARG A 35 8.02 -5.09 -4.72
N LEU A 36 8.17 -5.47 -3.45
CA LEU A 36 7.20 -6.29 -2.75
C LEU A 36 5.84 -5.61 -2.64
N ASP A 37 5.79 -4.31 -2.35
CA ASP A 37 4.53 -3.55 -2.31
C ASP A 37 3.74 -3.65 -3.62
N LYS A 38 4.42 -3.66 -4.77
CA LYS A 38 3.76 -3.78 -6.07
C LYS A 38 3.13 -5.16 -6.25
N GLU A 39 3.88 -6.23 -5.97
CA GLU A 39 3.40 -7.60 -6.10
C GLU A 39 2.29 -7.90 -5.10
N PHE A 40 2.47 -7.48 -3.85
CA PHE A 40 1.48 -7.63 -2.79
C PHE A 40 0.19 -6.87 -3.09
N SER A 41 0.29 -5.61 -3.55
CA SER A 41 -0.87 -4.80 -3.95
C SER A 41 -1.63 -5.43 -5.13
N LEU A 42 -0.92 -6.02 -6.09
CA LEU A 42 -1.57 -6.76 -7.18
C LEU A 42 -2.31 -7.99 -6.66
N TYR A 43 -1.68 -8.77 -5.78
CA TYR A 43 -2.28 -9.95 -5.19
C TYR A 43 -3.58 -9.65 -4.44
N ILE A 44 -3.58 -8.64 -3.55
CA ILE A 44 -4.78 -8.27 -2.77
C ILE A 44 -5.94 -7.88 -3.70
N ARG A 45 -5.66 -7.11 -4.76
CA ARG A 45 -6.67 -6.72 -5.73
C ARG A 45 -7.19 -7.92 -6.52
N LEU A 46 -6.32 -8.85 -6.92
CA LEU A 46 -6.71 -10.07 -7.63
C LEU A 46 -7.54 -10.99 -6.74
N ARG A 47 -7.13 -11.20 -5.49
CA ARG A 47 -7.86 -11.97 -4.47
C ARG A 47 -9.30 -11.48 -4.31
N ASP A 48 -9.48 -10.17 -4.14
CA ASP A 48 -10.79 -9.59 -3.85
C ASP A 48 -11.66 -9.39 -5.11
N SER A 49 -11.05 -9.40 -6.30
CA SER A 49 -11.75 -9.41 -7.59
C SER A 49 -12.07 -10.81 -8.11
N LYS A 50 -11.45 -11.86 -7.56
CA LYS A 50 -11.69 -13.27 -7.95
C LYS A 50 -13.18 -13.65 -7.94
N PRO A 51 -14.00 -13.29 -6.93
CA PRO A 51 -15.44 -13.59 -6.94
C PRO A 51 -16.23 -12.89 -8.06
N TYR A 52 -15.64 -11.86 -8.68
CA TYR A 52 -16.23 -11.05 -9.74
C TYR A 52 -15.56 -11.30 -11.10
N GLY A 53 -14.92 -12.47 -11.26
CA GLY A 53 -14.25 -12.87 -12.48
C GLY A 53 -13.07 -11.97 -12.86
N PHE A 54 -12.37 -11.40 -11.87
CA PHE A 54 -11.16 -10.57 -12.03
C PHE A 54 -11.31 -9.28 -12.86
N LYS A 55 -12.53 -8.95 -13.30
CA LYS A 55 -12.86 -7.74 -14.07
C LYS A 55 -13.40 -6.62 -13.19
N TYR A 56 -14.10 -7.00 -12.12
CA TYR A 56 -14.70 -6.07 -11.18
C TYR A 56 -14.29 -6.41 -9.75
N PHE A 57 -14.62 -5.51 -8.83
CA PHE A 57 -14.56 -5.77 -7.40
C PHE A 57 -15.64 -4.92 -6.71
N LYS A 58 -16.07 -5.34 -5.52
CA LYS A 58 -16.96 -4.54 -4.69
C LYS A 58 -16.15 -3.80 -3.65
N CYS A 59 -16.23 -2.47 -3.64
CA CYS A 59 -15.56 -1.66 -2.62
C CYS A 59 -16.21 -1.93 -1.24
N PRO A 60 -15.43 -2.27 -0.20
CA PRO A 60 -15.97 -2.52 1.14
C PRO A 60 -16.58 -1.27 1.78
N THR A 61 -16.02 -0.10 1.50
CA THR A 61 -16.39 1.17 2.14
C THR A 61 -17.65 1.80 1.54
N CYS A 62 -17.75 1.85 0.22
CA CYS A 62 -18.91 2.45 -0.47
C CYS A 62 -19.88 1.43 -1.07
N GLY A 63 -19.57 0.14 -1.05
CA GLY A 63 -20.44 -0.93 -1.56
C GLY A 63 -20.58 -0.99 -3.08
N ARG A 64 -20.02 -0.04 -3.83
CA ARG A 64 -20.08 0.01 -5.29
C ARG A 64 -19.26 -1.10 -5.93
N VAL A 65 -19.79 -1.71 -6.98
CA VAL A 65 -19.05 -2.61 -7.87
C VAL A 65 -18.36 -1.77 -8.94
N LEU A 66 -17.04 -1.88 -9.03
CA LEU A 66 -16.19 -1.04 -9.89
C LEU A 66 -15.22 -1.91 -10.70
N PRO A 67 -14.72 -1.42 -11.84
CA PRO A 67 -13.69 -2.11 -12.62
C PRO A 67 -12.40 -2.31 -11.81
N PHE A 68 -11.69 -3.40 -12.08
CA PHE A 68 -10.43 -3.77 -11.41
C PHE A 68 -9.39 -2.65 -11.44
N GLU A 69 -9.34 -1.84 -12.49
CA GLU A 69 -8.41 -0.72 -12.65
C GLU A 69 -8.59 0.37 -11.60
N LYS A 70 -9.78 0.48 -11.01
CA LYS A 70 -10.10 1.43 -9.94
C LYS A 70 -9.88 0.85 -8.54
N ALA A 71 -9.41 -0.38 -8.44
CA ALA A 71 -9.04 -1.01 -7.17
C ALA A 71 -7.64 -0.55 -6.76
N ASP A 72 -7.52 -0.10 -5.52
CA ASP A 72 -6.26 0.06 -4.80
C ASP A 72 -6.21 -0.95 -3.65
N CYS A 73 -4.99 -1.29 -3.19
CA CYS A 73 -4.79 -2.03 -1.95
C CYS A 73 -4.86 -1.04 -0.78
N SER A 74 -5.95 -1.08 -0.01
CA SER A 74 -6.11 -0.30 1.20
C SER A 74 -5.53 -1.05 2.40
N HIS A 75 -4.79 -0.33 3.22
CA HIS A 75 -4.14 -0.83 4.44
C HIS A 75 -4.85 -0.24 5.65
N TYR A 76 -5.47 -1.07 6.49
CA TYR A 76 -6.12 -0.56 7.71
C TYR A 76 -5.09 0.00 8.69
N PHE A 77 -4.09 -0.80 9.06
CA PHE A 77 -2.89 -0.31 9.71
C PHE A 77 -1.90 0.19 8.67
N SER A 78 -1.48 1.44 8.83
CA SER A 78 -0.63 2.11 7.85
C SER A 78 0.64 1.31 7.52
N ARG A 79 1.11 1.47 6.30
CA ARG A 79 2.35 0.89 5.78
C ARG A 79 3.62 1.21 6.60
N ARG A 80 3.54 2.16 7.56
CA ARG A 80 4.61 2.46 8.52
C ARG A 80 4.84 1.32 9.51
N SER A 81 3.80 0.56 9.85
CA SER A 81 3.94 -0.65 10.68
C SER A 81 4.44 -1.81 9.83
N ASN A 82 5.73 -2.10 9.91
CA ASN A 82 6.34 -3.20 9.16
C ASN A 82 5.76 -4.57 9.53
N ALA A 83 5.23 -4.74 10.75
CA ALA A 83 4.70 -6.01 11.22
C ALA A 83 3.42 -6.43 10.48
N THR A 84 2.63 -5.45 10.05
CA THR A 84 1.32 -5.68 9.38
C THR A 84 1.30 -5.22 7.92
N ARG A 85 2.40 -4.64 7.41
CA ARG A 85 2.49 -4.09 6.04
C ARG A 85 2.18 -5.12 4.94
N PHE A 86 2.69 -6.34 5.11
CA PHE A 86 2.53 -7.45 4.16
C PHE A 86 1.64 -8.56 4.73
N ASP A 87 0.81 -8.22 5.72
CA ASP A 87 -0.20 -9.13 6.26
C ASP A 87 -1.48 -8.98 5.42
N GLU A 88 -1.95 -10.09 4.86
CA GLU A 88 -3.14 -10.14 4.02
C GLU A 88 -4.43 -9.81 4.78
N ASP A 89 -4.43 -10.00 6.11
CA ASP A 89 -5.55 -9.67 6.98
C ASP A 89 -5.66 -8.16 7.24
N ASN A 90 -4.55 -7.43 7.07
CA ASN A 90 -4.53 -5.97 7.18
C ASN A 90 -5.07 -5.25 5.94
N CYS A 91 -5.25 -5.97 4.83
CA CYS A 91 -5.42 -5.36 3.51
C CYS A 91 -6.68 -5.85 2.79
N MET A 92 -7.35 -4.92 2.10
CA MET A 92 -8.49 -5.20 1.23
C MET A 92 -8.48 -4.30 -0.01
N ALA A 93 -9.07 -4.76 -1.10
CA ALA A 93 -9.26 -3.96 -2.30
C ALA A 93 -10.35 -2.89 -2.06
N GLU A 94 -9.95 -1.63 -2.14
CA GLU A 94 -10.83 -0.48 -1.97
C GLU A 94 -10.78 0.39 -3.22
N CYS A 95 -11.84 1.14 -3.50
CA CYS A 95 -11.80 2.05 -4.63
C CYS A 95 -10.83 3.21 -4.37
N SER A 96 -10.15 3.66 -5.44
CA SER A 96 -9.19 4.77 -5.34
C SER A 96 -9.77 6.06 -4.77
N TYR A 97 -11.09 6.26 -4.90
CA TYR A 97 -11.74 7.42 -4.31
C TYR A 97 -11.73 7.34 -2.78
N ASP A 98 -12.28 6.26 -2.22
CA ASP A 98 -12.41 6.10 -0.77
C ASP A 98 -11.02 6.00 -0.11
N ASN A 99 -10.14 5.16 -0.64
CA ASN A 99 -8.80 4.94 -0.08
C ASN A 99 -7.93 6.22 -0.05
N ARG A 100 -8.10 7.14 -1.01
CA ARG A 100 -7.21 8.31 -1.15
C ARG A 100 -7.83 9.62 -0.67
N PHE A 101 -9.15 9.77 -0.75
CA PHE A 101 -9.83 11.05 -0.53
C PHE A 101 -10.86 11.02 0.60
N ASN A 102 -11.34 9.84 1.02
CA ASN A 102 -12.31 9.74 2.10
C ASN A 102 -11.57 9.58 3.44
N ALA A 103 -11.67 10.58 4.32
CA ALA A 103 -11.03 10.54 5.64
C ALA A 103 -11.63 9.49 6.58
N GLU A 104 -12.90 9.11 6.37
CA GLU A 104 -13.67 8.23 7.26
C GLU A 104 -13.65 6.76 6.81
N HIS A 105 -12.96 6.44 5.72
CA HIS A 105 -12.99 5.09 5.14
C HIS A 105 -12.54 4.00 6.12
N LEU A 106 -11.61 4.32 7.04
CA LEU A 106 -11.07 3.38 8.02
C LEU A 106 -12.13 2.75 8.93
N HIS A 107 -13.18 3.49 9.30
CA HIS A 107 -14.25 2.94 10.16
C HIS A 107 -15.01 1.82 9.45
N LYS A 108 -15.41 2.06 8.20
CA LYS A 108 -16.11 1.05 7.38
C LYS A 108 -15.17 -0.09 6.96
N LEU A 109 -13.89 0.23 6.70
CA LEU A 109 -12.88 -0.78 6.39
C LEU A 109 -12.65 -1.72 7.57
N ARG A 110 -12.68 -1.21 8.81
CA ARG A 110 -12.61 -2.03 10.03
C ARG A 110 -13.74 -3.04 10.08
N GLU A 111 -14.98 -2.58 9.91
CA GLU A 111 -16.17 -3.43 9.92
C GLU A 111 -16.09 -4.50 8.82
N ALA A 112 -15.68 -4.11 7.61
CA ALA A 112 -15.52 -5.03 6.49
C ALA A 112 -14.40 -6.07 6.74
N LEU A 113 -13.30 -5.67 7.38
CA LEU A 113 -12.24 -6.58 7.78
C LEU A 113 -12.73 -7.59 8.80
N ILE A 114 -13.37 -7.14 9.89
CA ILE A 114 -13.94 -8.02 10.92
C ILE A 114 -14.95 -9.00 10.31
N HIS A 115 -15.82 -8.53 9.41
CA HIS A 115 -16.76 -9.41 8.71
C HIS A 115 -16.04 -10.47 7.84
N ARG A 116 -14.90 -10.14 7.23
CA ARG A 116 -14.14 -11.05 6.38
C ARG A 116 -13.32 -12.07 7.16
N ILE A 117 -12.59 -11.64 8.19
CA ILE A 117 -11.59 -12.47 8.90
C ILE A 117 -12.09 -12.95 10.27
N GLY A 118 -13.15 -12.35 10.81
CA GLY A 118 -13.65 -12.59 12.16
C GLY A 118 -12.91 -11.81 13.23
N GLU A 119 -13.57 -11.65 14.38
CA GLU A 119 -13.09 -10.83 15.50
C GLU A 119 -11.73 -11.32 16.05
N GLN A 120 -11.55 -12.63 16.21
CA GLN A 120 -10.31 -13.21 16.78
C GLN A 120 -9.09 -12.90 15.91
N ARG A 121 -9.20 -13.01 14.58
CA ARG A 121 -8.11 -12.69 13.66
C ARG A 121 -7.84 -11.19 13.60
N PHE A 122 -8.89 -10.38 13.73
CA PHE A 122 -8.73 -8.93 13.83
C PHE A 122 -7.99 -8.54 15.13
N GLN A 123 -8.33 -9.12 16.27
CA GLN A 123 -7.60 -8.89 17.53
C GLN A 123 -6.13 -9.32 17.44
N LEU A 124 -5.85 -10.45 16.77
CA LEU A 124 -4.48 -10.87 16.51
C LEU A 124 -3.74 -9.86 15.60
N LEU A 125 -4.42 -9.30 14.60
CA LEU A 125 -3.86 -8.25 13.74
C LEU A 125 -3.53 -6.98 14.54
N GLU A 126 -4.41 -6.55 15.45
CA GLU A 126 -4.15 -5.43 16.37
C GLU A 126 -2.95 -5.70 17.26
N TRP A 127 -2.83 -6.92 17.80
CA TRP A 127 -1.67 -7.33 18.58
C TRP A 127 -0.38 -7.29 17.76
N LYS A 128 -0.40 -7.80 16.51
CA LYS A 128 0.74 -7.75 15.58
C LYS A 128 1.15 -6.33 15.24
N HIS A 129 0.20 -5.41 15.07
CA HIS A 129 0.47 -4.01 14.72
C HIS A 129 1.42 -3.33 15.73
N ASN A 130 1.25 -3.67 17.01
CA ASN A 130 2.06 -3.15 18.11
C ASN A 130 3.44 -3.81 18.23
N GLN A 131 3.74 -4.84 17.42
CA GLN A 131 5.03 -5.50 17.40
C GLN A 131 6.02 -4.78 16.48
N THR A 132 7.31 -4.86 16.82
CA THR A 132 8.38 -4.35 15.96
C THR A 132 8.86 -5.44 15.02
N LYS A 133 8.73 -5.21 13.71
CA LYS A 133 9.30 -6.09 12.67
C LYS A 133 10.39 -5.36 11.88
N LYS A 134 11.56 -5.97 11.82
CA LYS A 134 12.62 -5.61 10.87
C LYS A 134 12.67 -6.70 9.80
N TRP A 135 12.49 -6.29 8.56
CA TRP A 135 12.55 -7.19 7.41
C TRP A 135 14.00 -7.34 6.96
N THR A 136 14.43 -8.59 6.81
CA THR A 136 15.70 -8.92 6.17
C THR A 136 15.53 -8.95 4.65
N ASP A 137 16.62 -8.73 3.91
CA ASP A 137 16.60 -8.78 2.44
C ASP A 137 16.16 -10.17 1.93
N PHE A 138 16.55 -11.23 2.65
CA PHE A 138 16.15 -12.60 2.34
C PHE A 138 14.62 -12.78 2.44
N GLU A 139 14.01 -12.39 3.56
CA GLU A 139 12.55 -12.47 3.73
C GLU A 139 11.80 -11.68 2.66
N LEU A 140 12.27 -10.47 2.33
CA LEU A 140 11.65 -9.66 1.28
C LEU A 140 11.74 -10.34 -0.08
N GLN A 141 12.88 -10.95 -0.41
CA GLN A 141 13.06 -11.67 -1.68
C GLN A 141 12.16 -12.90 -1.78
N GLU A 142 12.04 -13.67 -0.70
CA GLU A 142 11.14 -14.83 -0.66
C GLU A 142 9.68 -14.42 -0.80
N LEU A 143 9.24 -13.37 -0.10
CA LEU A 143 7.89 -12.83 -0.27
C LEU A 143 7.64 -12.31 -1.69
N ILE A 144 8.62 -11.65 -2.32
CA ILE A 144 8.51 -11.22 -3.73
C ILE A 144 8.31 -12.43 -4.63
N LYS A 145 9.10 -13.49 -4.47
CA LYS A 145 8.96 -14.72 -5.27
C LYS A 145 7.58 -15.34 -5.07
N HIS A 146 7.13 -15.44 -3.82
CA HIS A 146 5.85 -16.00 -3.44
C HIS A 146 4.68 -15.25 -4.10
N TYR A 147 4.55 -13.94 -3.87
CA TYR A 147 3.45 -13.16 -4.45
C TYR A 147 3.52 -13.07 -5.98
N LYS A 148 4.72 -13.04 -6.57
CA LYS A 148 4.87 -13.09 -8.03
C LYS A 148 4.34 -14.40 -8.61
N ALA A 149 4.59 -15.53 -7.95
CA ALA A 149 4.06 -16.83 -8.37
C ALA A 149 2.53 -16.87 -8.25
N LEU A 150 1.97 -16.41 -7.12
CA LEU A 150 0.52 -16.30 -6.92
C LEU A 150 -0.15 -15.39 -7.95
N ASN A 151 0.42 -14.21 -8.19
CA ASN A 151 -0.07 -13.27 -9.20
C ASN A 151 -0.08 -13.92 -10.59
N LYS A 152 0.98 -14.65 -10.95
CA LYS A 152 1.03 -15.36 -12.24
C LYS A 152 -0.09 -16.40 -12.36
N GLN A 153 -0.33 -17.19 -11.32
CA GLN A 153 -1.41 -18.18 -11.28
C GLN A 153 -2.79 -17.52 -11.40
N MET A 154 -3.05 -16.47 -10.60
CA MET A 154 -4.33 -15.75 -10.65
C MET A 154 -4.56 -15.05 -12.00
N MET A 155 -3.49 -14.55 -12.63
CA MET A 155 -3.58 -13.93 -13.95
C MET A 155 -3.81 -14.93 -15.08
N THR A 156 -3.43 -16.21 -14.93
CA THR A 156 -3.81 -17.26 -15.88
C THR A 156 -5.26 -17.72 -15.71
N GLU A 157 -5.83 -17.54 -14.53
CA GLU A 157 -7.25 -17.79 -14.23
C GLU A 157 -8.17 -16.61 -14.66
N LYS A 158 -7.60 -15.44 -14.94
CA LYS A 158 -8.29 -14.19 -15.33
C LYS A 158 -8.60 -14.14 -16.82
#